data_AF-A0A934ZN73-F1
#
_entry.id   AF-A0A934ZN73-F1
#
_cell.length_a   1.000
_cell.length_b   1.000
_cell.length_c   1.000
_cell.angle_alpha   90.00
_cell.angle_beta   90.00
_cell.angle_gamma   90.00
#
_symmetry.space_group_name_H-M   'P 1'
#
loop_
_entity.id
_entity.type
_entity.pdbx_description
1 polymer ?
#
loop_
_entity_poly.entity_id
_entity_poly.type
_entity_poly.pdbx_seq_one_letter_code
_entity_poly.pdbx_strand_id
1 'polypeptide(L)'
;MSKPSRLGKTSIFAATAAEPTPAEREPVVAPVAELAPPTPSVVKATPPTLGRPATHEEWTKVTVVLFNRQIVFLDRLANDIRAKTGAAIRRAEILRALVDALESEGLDLSEAKSEADLKALLRARLRA
;
A
#
# COMPACT_ATOMS: atom_id res chain seq x y z
N MET A 1 -11.01 0.78 -52.03
CA MET A 1 -10.57 1.15 -50.68
C MET A 1 -11.59 2.11 -50.08
N SER A 2 -12.18 1.79 -48.92
CA SER A 2 -12.97 2.74 -48.13
C SER A 2 -12.81 2.37 -46.65
N LYS A 3 -12.49 3.34 -45.79
CA LYS A 3 -12.16 3.11 -44.37
C LYS A 3 -13.40 3.40 -43.50
N PRO A 4 -13.82 2.51 -42.61
CA PRO A 4 -14.97 2.75 -41.74
C PRO A 4 -14.61 3.58 -40.49
N SER A 5 -15.62 4.34 -40.03
CA SER A 5 -15.89 4.75 -38.64
C SER A 5 -14.77 5.33 -37.75
N ARG A 6 -14.88 6.63 -37.43
CA ARG A 6 -14.21 7.21 -36.25
C ARG A 6 -15.04 6.91 -35.00
N LEU A 7 -14.60 5.94 -34.21
CA LEU A 7 -15.21 5.61 -32.92
C LEU A 7 -15.01 6.76 -31.91
N GLY A 8 -16.04 7.05 -31.12
CA GLY A 8 -16.09 8.19 -30.22
C GLY A 8 -15.09 8.12 -29.05
N LYS A 9 -14.56 9.28 -28.66
CA LYS A 9 -13.84 9.46 -27.40
C LYS A 9 -14.82 9.98 -26.34
N THR A 10 -15.30 9.11 -25.46
CA THR A 10 -16.08 9.49 -24.28
C THR A 10 -15.28 9.22 -23.01
N SER A 11 -14.81 10.29 -22.37
CA SER A 11 -14.26 10.23 -21.01
C SER A 11 -15.41 9.97 -20.03
N ILE A 12 -15.22 9.02 -19.10
CA ILE A 12 -16.26 8.60 -18.14
C ILE A 12 -15.96 9.12 -16.72
N PHE A 13 -14.91 9.94 -16.54
CA PHE A 13 -14.66 10.63 -15.27
C PHE A 13 -15.55 11.85 -15.12
N ALA A 14 -16.79 11.61 -14.66
CA ALA A 14 -17.72 12.65 -14.25
C ALA A 14 -17.29 13.27 -12.91
N ALA A 15 -17.33 14.60 -12.83
CA ALA A 15 -17.12 15.33 -11.58
C ALA A 15 -18.43 15.44 -10.80
N THR A 16 -18.46 14.94 -9.57
CA THR A 16 -19.54 15.24 -8.61
C THR A 16 -19.21 16.54 -7.88
N ALA A 17 -20.02 17.57 -8.09
CA ALA A 17 -19.95 18.82 -7.33
C ALA A 17 -20.52 18.63 -5.92
N ALA A 18 -19.98 19.39 -4.95
CA ALA A 18 -20.51 19.45 -3.60
C ALA A 18 -21.62 20.53 -3.50
N GLU A 19 -22.68 20.23 -2.73
CA GLU A 19 -23.74 21.20 -2.42
C GLU A 19 -23.36 22.11 -1.23
N PRO A 20 -23.89 23.36 -1.17
CA PRO A 20 -23.46 24.38 -0.19
C PRO A 20 -24.21 24.32 1.15
N THR A 21 -23.55 24.78 2.21
CA THR A 21 -24.12 24.99 3.56
C THR A 21 -24.42 26.50 3.79
N PRO A 22 -25.52 26.89 4.47
CA PRO A 22 -25.94 28.29 4.52
C PRO A 22 -25.46 29.11 5.75
N ALA A 23 -25.21 30.40 5.49
CA ALA A 23 -25.36 31.64 6.29
C ALA A 23 -25.89 31.56 7.75
N GLU A 24 -25.60 32.48 8.69
CA GLU A 24 -24.76 33.70 8.79
C GLU A 24 -24.95 34.31 10.22
N ARG A 25 -23.96 35.04 10.78
CA ARG A 25 -24.09 36.24 11.67
C ARG A 25 -22.81 36.61 12.45
N GLU A 26 -22.25 37.76 12.09
CA GLU A 26 -21.40 38.66 12.93
C GLU A 26 -22.31 39.56 13.82
N PRO A 27 -21.84 40.38 14.81
CA PRO A 27 -20.63 41.26 14.84
C PRO A 27 -19.85 41.17 16.20
N VAL A 28 -18.97 42.08 16.71
CA VAL A 28 -18.74 43.54 16.53
C VAL A 28 -17.32 44.00 16.95
N VAL A 29 -16.94 45.23 16.53
CA VAL A 29 -15.88 46.17 16.98
C VAL A 29 -14.38 45.88 16.70
N ALA A 30 -13.70 46.90 16.15
CA ALA A 30 -12.25 47.07 15.98
C ALA A 30 -11.77 48.31 16.82
N PRO A 31 -10.55 48.90 16.69
CA PRO A 31 -9.27 48.43 16.15
C PRO A 31 -8.07 48.70 17.13
N VAL A 32 -6.83 48.70 16.60
CA VAL A 32 -5.61 49.44 17.03
C VAL A 32 -4.50 48.65 17.77
N ALA A 33 -3.25 49.04 17.45
CA ALA A 33 -1.96 48.68 18.07
C ALA A 33 -1.33 47.34 17.66
N GLU A 34 -0.73 47.38 16.46
CA GLU A 34 0.40 46.55 16.02
C GLU A 34 1.48 46.44 17.11
N LEU A 35 1.60 45.26 17.74
CA LEU A 35 2.79 44.85 18.49
C LEU A 35 3.57 43.82 17.65
N ALA A 36 4.90 43.91 17.73
CA ALA A 36 5.85 43.12 16.94
C ALA A 36 5.58 41.60 16.99
N PRO A 37 5.89 40.86 15.91
CA PRO A 37 5.66 39.42 15.86
C PRO A 37 6.47 38.72 16.97
N PRO A 38 5.87 37.77 17.72
CA PRO A 38 6.63 36.92 18.61
C PRO A 38 7.63 36.12 17.77
N THR A 39 8.91 36.21 18.11
CA THR A 39 9.96 35.42 17.47
C THR A 39 9.66 33.93 17.63
N PRO A 40 9.87 33.09 16.59
CA PRO A 40 9.61 31.67 16.69
C PRO A 40 10.62 31.06 17.66
N SER A 41 10.17 30.80 18.89
CA SER A 41 10.96 30.09 19.89
C SER A 41 11.13 28.65 19.42
N VAL A 42 12.26 28.38 18.75
CA VAL A 42 12.60 27.06 18.22
C VAL A 42 12.87 26.13 19.40
N VAL A 43 11.82 25.42 19.84
CA VAL A 43 11.95 24.29 20.76
C VAL A 43 12.67 23.18 20.00
N LYS A 44 14.00 23.19 20.12
CA LYS A 44 14.90 22.21 19.51
C LYS A 44 14.66 20.86 20.17
N ALA A 45 13.80 20.04 19.57
CA ALA A 45 13.47 18.72 20.08
C ALA A 45 14.73 17.86 20.23
N THR A 46 15.04 17.49 21.47
CA THR A 46 16.16 16.58 21.78
C THR A 46 15.87 15.21 21.16
N PRO A 47 16.81 14.59 20.43
CA PRO A 47 16.59 13.25 19.87
C PRO A 47 16.38 12.23 21.00
N PRO A 48 15.44 11.27 20.85
CA PRO A 48 15.21 10.25 21.87
C PRO A 48 16.45 9.37 22.05
N THR A 49 16.84 9.17 23.31
CA THR A 49 18.07 8.48 23.71
C THR A 49 18.13 7.03 23.21
N LEU A 50 19.31 6.62 22.73
CA LEU A 50 19.58 5.25 22.28
C LEU A 50 19.44 4.23 23.43
N GLY A 51 19.00 3.01 23.10
CA GLY A 51 18.87 1.93 24.10
C GLY A 51 18.55 0.54 23.55
N ARG A 52 18.02 0.44 22.32
CA ARG A 52 17.95 -0.81 21.55
C ARG A 52 18.74 -0.60 20.26
N PRO A 53 19.76 -1.42 19.93
CA PRO A 53 20.31 -1.42 18.58
C PRO A 53 19.18 -1.80 17.63
N ALA A 54 18.96 -1.01 16.59
CA ALA A 54 17.96 -1.28 15.57
C ALA A 54 18.45 -2.39 14.63
N THR A 55 18.74 -3.58 15.17
CA THR A 55 18.94 -4.82 14.41
C THR A 55 17.59 -5.31 13.92
N HIS A 56 16.98 -4.52 13.05
CA HIS A 56 15.99 -4.98 12.10
C HIS A 56 16.66 -4.92 10.74
N GLU A 57 16.51 -5.97 9.95
CA GLU A 57 16.94 -5.98 8.56
C GLU A 57 16.25 -4.85 7.80
N GLU A 58 16.99 -4.17 6.92
CA GLU A 58 16.49 -2.99 6.22
C GLU A 58 15.50 -3.39 5.11
N TRP A 59 14.22 -3.41 5.46
CA TRP A 59 13.15 -3.74 4.51
C TRP A 59 12.83 -2.54 3.60
N THR A 60 12.97 -2.75 2.29
CA THR A 60 12.49 -1.79 1.29
C THR A 60 11.00 -1.98 1.04
N LYS A 61 10.23 -0.88 1.04
CA LYS A 61 8.80 -0.91 0.72
C LYS A 61 8.59 -1.01 -0.81
N VAL A 62 7.95 -2.09 -1.25
CA VAL A 62 7.61 -2.33 -2.66
C VAL A 62 6.09 -2.36 -2.84
N THR A 63 5.61 -1.85 -3.97
CA THR A 63 4.20 -1.97 -4.40
C THR A 63 4.07 -3.09 -5.44
N VAL A 64 3.14 -4.02 -5.21
CA VAL A 64 2.86 -5.14 -6.12
C VAL A 64 1.41 -5.07 -6.59
N VAL A 65 1.18 -5.40 -7.87
CA VAL A 65 -0.17 -5.50 -8.45
C VAL A 65 -0.65 -6.95 -8.31
N LEU A 66 -1.79 -7.14 -7.66
CA LEU A 66 -2.41 -8.45 -7.46
C LEU A 66 -3.87 -8.43 -7.96
N PHE A 67 -4.31 -9.52 -8.54
CA PHE A 67 -5.72 -9.72 -8.86
C PHE A 67 -6.55 -9.85 -7.57
N ASN A 68 -7.79 -9.35 -7.57
CA ASN A 68 -8.69 -9.44 -6.40
C ASN A 68 -8.79 -10.85 -5.80
N ARG A 69 -8.83 -11.89 -6.66
CA ARG A 69 -8.82 -13.31 -6.24
C ARG A 69 -7.60 -13.71 -5.40
N GLN A 70 -6.42 -13.13 -5.65
CA GLN A 70 -5.19 -13.39 -4.89
C GLN A 70 -5.22 -12.65 -3.54
N ILE A 71 -5.74 -11.42 -3.53
CA ILE A 71 -5.89 -10.62 -2.30
C ILE A 71 -6.84 -11.33 -1.32
N VAL A 72 -8.02 -11.76 -1.80
CA VAL A 72 -9.00 -12.51 -1.00
C VAL A 72 -8.43 -13.86 -0.51
N PHE A 73 -7.59 -14.52 -1.30
CA PHE A 73 -6.90 -15.75 -0.86
C PHE A 73 -5.91 -15.48 0.28
N LEU A 74 -5.06 -14.45 0.16
CA LEU A 74 -4.11 -14.06 1.20
C LEU A 74 -4.80 -13.64 2.51
N ASP A 75 -5.94 -12.94 2.42
CA ASP A 75 -6.73 -12.55 3.59
C ASP A 75 -7.35 -13.76 4.31
N ARG A 76 -7.89 -14.72 3.54
CA ARG A 76 -8.44 -15.96 4.10
C ARG A 76 -7.34 -16.75 4.79
N LEU A 77 -6.17 -16.91 4.17
CA LEU A 77 -5.03 -17.59 4.78
C LEU A 77 -4.58 -16.91 6.10
N ALA A 78 -4.47 -15.58 6.10
CA ALA A 78 -4.13 -14.82 7.31
C ALA A 78 -5.17 -15.01 8.44
N ASN A 79 -6.46 -14.98 8.10
CA ASN A 79 -7.55 -15.20 9.05
C ASN A 79 -7.59 -16.64 9.56
N ASP A 80 -7.36 -17.64 8.70
CA ASP A 80 -7.33 -19.05 9.07
C ASP A 80 -6.16 -19.36 10.01
N ILE A 81 -4.98 -18.76 9.77
CA ILE A 81 -3.84 -18.85 10.68
C ILE A 81 -4.19 -18.22 12.04
N ARG A 82 -4.78 -17.02 12.03
CA ARG A 82 -5.19 -16.33 13.27
C ARG A 82 -6.25 -17.11 14.04
N ALA A 83 -7.21 -17.74 13.37
CA ALA A 83 -8.24 -18.58 13.98
C ALA A 83 -7.65 -19.85 14.62
N LYS A 84 -6.58 -20.42 14.05
CA LYS A 84 -5.93 -21.65 14.55
C LYS A 84 -4.87 -21.40 15.62
N THR A 85 -4.13 -20.30 15.53
CA THR A 85 -2.92 -20.05 16.35
C THR A 85 -3.01 -18.81 17.25
N GLY A 86 -4.01 -17.94 17.03
CA GLY A 86 -4.09 -16.60 17.62
C GLY A 86 -3.15 -15.57 16.98
N ALA A 87 -2.14 -15.98 16.21
CA ALA A 87 -1.14 -15.09 15.63
C ALA A 87 -1.72 -14.24 14.47
N ALA A 88 -1.46 -12.95 14.50
CA ALA A 88 -1.92 -12.00 13.47
C ALA A 88 -0.83 -11.77 12.41
N ILE A 89 -0.82 -12.61 11.37
CA ILE A 89 0.12 -12.50 10.23
C ILE A 89 -0.45 -11.58 9.15
N ARG A 90 0.38 -10.69 8.61
CA ARG A 90 0.04 -9.72 7.56
C ARG A 90 0.31 -10.30 6.17
N ARG A 91 -0.40 -9.80 5.13
CA ARG A 91 -0.16 -10.16 3.72
C ARG A 91 1.32 -10.09 3.31
N ALA A 92 2.03 -9.05 3.77
CA ALA A 92 3.46 -8.84 3.46
C ALA A 92 4.42 -9.78 4.21
N GLU A 93 3.99 -10.41 5.30
CA GLU A 93 4.74 -11.49 5.97
C GLU A 93 4.55 -12.80 5.23
N ILE A 94 3.32 -13.12 4.80
CA ILE A 94 3.04 -14.27 3.94
C ILE A 94 3.84 -14.19 2.63
N LEU A 95 3.84 -13.03 1.96
CA LEU A 95 4.56 -12.85 0.70
C LEU A 95 6.08 -12.99 0.88
N ARG A 96 6.68 -12.48 1.96
CA ARG A 96 8.11 -12.66 2.25
C ARG A 96 8.44 -14.11 2.55
N ALA A 97 7.72 -14.74 3.48
CA ALA A 97 7.94 -16.16 3.83
C ALA A 97 7.80 -17.10 2.61
N LEU A 98 6.97 -16.76 1.62
CA LEU A 98 6.91 -17.49 0.36
C LEU A 98 8.15 -17.27 -0.53
N VAL A 99 8.70 -16.05 -0.61
CA VAL A 99 9.94 -15.77 -1.34
C VAL A 99 11.13 -16.44 -0.64
N ASP A 100 11.26 -16.26 0.67
CA ASP A 100 12.33 -16.85 1.49
C ASP A 100 12.38 -18.38 1.33
N ALA A 101 11.20 -19.03 1.30
CA ALA A 101 11.09 -20.48 1.09
C ALA A 101 11.46 -20.92 -0.34
N LEU A 102 11.14 -20.12 -1.38
CA LEU A 102 11.55 -20.43 -2.75
C LEU A 102 13.08 -20.32 -2.92
N GLU A 103 13.70 -19.35 -2.25
CA GLU A 103 15.15 -19.16 -2.22
C GLU A 103 15.85 -20.28 -1.45
N SER A 104 15.36 -20.64 -0.25
CA SER A 104 15.97 -21.68 0.59
C SER A 104 15.94 -23.08 -0.03
N GLU A 105 14.89 -23.40 -0.79
CA GLU A 105 14.73 -24.67 -1.50
C GLU A 105 15.55 -24.74 -2.82
N GLY A 106 16.29 -23.68 -3.17
CA GLY A 106 17.11 -23.63 -4.39
C GLY A 106 16.29 -23.83 -5.67
N LEU A 107 15.04 -23.36 -5.68
CA LEU A 107 14.13 -23.56 -6.80
C LEU A 107 14.50 -22.64 -7.95
N ASP A 108 15.28 -23.15 -8.90
CA ASP A 108 15.52 -22.45 -10.15
C ASP A 108 14.22 -22.35 -10.96
N LEU A 109 13.76 -21.12 -11.10
CA LEU A 109 12.58 -20.71 -11.86
C LEU A 109 12.97 -19.78 -13.03
N SER A 110 14.27 -19.60 -13.30
CA SER A 110 14.79 -18.66 -14.29
C SER A 110 14.46 -19.04 -15.74
N GLU A 111 14.19 -20.33 -16.00
CA GLU A 111 13.74 -20.81 -17.32
C GLU A 111 12.31 -20.39 -17.68
N ALA A 112 11.52 -19.88 -16.73
CA ALA A 112 10.10 -19.57 -16.92
C ALA A 112 9.87 -18.40 -17.89
N LYS A 113 9.13 -18.65 -18.97
CA LYS A 113 8.92 -17.66 -20.06
C LYS A 113 7.61 -16.86 -19.93
N SER A 114 6.76 -17.18 -18.95
CA SER A 114 5.50 -16.47 -18.68
C SER A 114 4.97 -16.75 -17.26
N GLU A 115 3.99 -15.97 -16.78
CA GLU A 115 3.29 -16.24 -15.51
C GLU A 115 2.64 -17.64 -15.51
N ALA A 116 2.09 -18.07 -16.64
CA ALA A 116 1.43 -19.37 -16.77
C ALA A 116 2.43 -20.54 -16.66
N ASP A 117 3.62 -20.35 -17.24
CA ASP A 117 4.74 -21.30 -17.23
C ASP A 117 5.38 -21.39 -15.84
N LEU A 118 5.69 -20.24 -15.21
CA LEU A 118 6.14 -20.13 -13.82
C LEU A 118 5.19 -20.85 -12.86
N LYS A 119 3.88 -20.66 -13.03
CA LYS A 119 2.84 -21.33 -12.25
C LYS A 119 2.77 -22.83 -12.52
N ALA A 120 3.11 -23.31 -13.72
CA ALA A 120 3.19 -24.73 -14.03
C ALA A 120 4.39 -25.39 -13.34
N LEU A 121 5.57 -24.75 -13.42
CA LEU A 121 6.80 -25.19 -12.73
C LEU A 121 6.59 -25.27 -11.21
N LEU A 122 6.07 -24.20 -10.59
CA LEU A 122 5.75 -24.17 -9.16
C LEU A 122 4.76 -25.29 -8.77
N ARG A 123 3.74 -25.56 -9.60
CA ARG A 123 2.78 -26.65 -9.35
C ARG A 123 3.38 -28.04 -9.49
N ALA A 124 4.38 -28.22 -10.35
CA ALA A 124 5.08 -29.49 -10.48
C ALA A 124 5.94 -29.77 -9.24
N ARG A 125 6.61 -28.74 -8.69
CA ARG A 125 7.44 -28.86 -7.48
C ARG A 125 6.62 -29.02 -6.19
N LEU A 126 5.58 -28.21 -5.97
CA LEU A 126 4.74 -28.24 -4.76
C LEU A 126 3.78 -29.46 -4.66
N ARG A 127 3.97 -30.48 -5.51
CA ARG A 127 3.19 -31.73 -5.53
C ARG A 127 4.05 -32.98 -5.30
N ALA A 128 5.37 -32.80 -5.20
CA ALA A 128 6.30 -33.82 -4.74
C ALA A 128 6.28 -33.88 -3.19
#